data_AF-A0AAU9CJL1-F1
#
_entry.id   AF-A0AAU9CJL1-F1
#
_cell.length_a   1.000
_cell.length_b   1.000
_cell.length_c   1.000
_cell.angle_alpha   90.00
_cell.angle_beta   90.00
_cell.angle_gamma   90.00
#
_symmetry.space_group_name_H-M   'P 1'
#
loop_
_entity.id
_entity.type
_entity.pdbx_description
1 polymer ?
#
loop_
_entity_poly.entity_id
_entity_poly.type
_entity_poly.pdbx_seq_one_letter_code
_entity_poly.pdbx_strand_id
1 'polypeptide(L)'
;MQVISAVAEFEKDLLIERTHSGLARARAAGKRFGRPPALNQEQRQAALEQLKAGASISAIAREFGTSRQTIMRLRGDAVSPELPD
;
A
#
# COMPACT_ATOMS: atom_id res chain seq x y z
N MET A 1 12.82 38.25 -17.77
CA MET A 1 11.43 37.74 -17.73
C MET A 1 11.12 37.27 -16.32
N GLN A 2 10.47 38.07 -15.47
CA GLN A 2 10.01 37.61 -14.14
C GLN A 2 8.52 37.25 -14.13
N VAL A 3 7.72 37.91 -14.98
CA VAL A 3 6.27 37.68 -15.09
C VAL A 3 5.93 36.27 -15.59
N ILE A 4 6.64 35.79 -16.62
CA ILE A 4 6.38 34.45 -17.18
C ILE A 4 6.70 33.35 -16.18
N SER A 5 7.76 33.51 -15.38
CA SER A 5 8.10 32.58 -14.29
C SER A 5 7.03 32.57 -13.20
N ALA A 6 6.56 33.76 -12.77
CA ALA A 6 5.49 33.86 -11.77
C ALA A 6 4.17 33.22 -12.24
N VAL A 7 3.81 33.37 -13.52
CA VAL A 7 2.62 32.72 -14.09
C VAL A 7 2.80 31.20 -14.13
N ALA A 8 3.97 30.71 -14.51
CA ALA A 8 4.23 29.26 -14.53
C ALA A 8 4.18 28.63 -13.13
N GLU A 9 4.67 29.33 -12.11
CA GLU A 9 4.57 28.90 -10.71
C GLU A 9 3.11 28.85 -10.23
N PHE A 10 2.32 29.89 -10.54
CA PHE A 10 0.90 29.94 -10.21
C PHE A 10 0.11 28.78 -10.86
N GLU A 11 0.33 28.50 -12.14
CA GLU A 11 -0.35 27.40 -12.84
C GLU A 11 0.03 26.04 -12.25
N LYS A 12 1.30 25.87 -11.87
CA LYS A 12 1.77 24.66 -11.20
C LYS A 12 1.09 24.47 -9.85
N ASP A 13 0.97 25.53 -9.05
CA ASP A 13 0.32 25.46 -7.74
C ASP A 13 -1.16 25.09 -7.89
N LEU A 14 -1.85 25.67 -8.88
CA LEU A 14 -3.24 25.34 -9.20
C LEU A 14 -3.41 23.86 -9.63
N LEU A 15 -2.44 23.31 -10.38
CA LEU A 15 -2.43 21.89 -10.77
C LEU A 15 -2.23 20.97 -9.55
N ILE A 16 -1.33 21.34 -8.64
CA ILE A 16 -1.06 20.61 -7.40
C ILE A 16 -2.32 20.58 -6.53
N GLU A 17 -2.95 21.75 -6.29
CA GLU A 17 -4.18 21.85 -5.50
C GLU A 17 -5.30 20.99 -6.08
N ARG A 18 -5.49 21.03 -7.41
CA ARG A 18 -6.47 20.18 -8.09
C ARG A 18 -6.20 18.70 -7.86
N THR A 19 -4.94 18.28 -7.91
CA THR A 19 -4.54 16.89 -7.66
C THR A 19 -4.83 16.48 -6.21
N HIS A 20 -4.50 17.34 -5.24
CA HIS A 20 -4.80 17.10 -3.83
C HIS A 20 -6.31 16.98 -3.56
N SER A 21 -7.12 17.88 -4.13
CA SER A 21 -8.58 17.80 -3.99
C SER A 21 -9.15 16.49 -4.59
N GLY A 22 -8.60 16.04 -5.73
CA GLY A 22 -8.97 14.77 -6.34
C GLY A 22 -8.59 13.56 -5.47
N LEU A 23 -7.37 13.57 -4.92
CA LEU A 23 -6.90 12.55 -3.99
C LEU A 23 -7.76 12.50 -2.72
N ALA A 24 -8.11 13.65 -2.14
CA ALA A 24 -8.97 13.74 -0.96
C ALA A 24 -10.35 13.13 -1.23
N ARG A 25 -10.99 13.46 -2.37
CA ARG A 25 -12.27 12.84 -2.78
C ARG A 25 -12.15 11.33 -2.94
N ALA A 26 -11.10 10.84 -3.60
CA ALA A 26 -10.92 9.40 -3.81
C ALA A 26 -10.57 8.64 -2.51
N ARG A 27 -9.86 9.26 -1.57
CA ARG A 27 -9.67 8.73 -0.20
C ARG A 27 -11.00 8.65 0.55
N ALA A 28 -11.82 9.70 0.51
CA ALA A 28 -13.14 9.72 1.15
C ALA A 28 -14.09 8.66 0.56
N ALA A 29 -13.96 8.36 -0.73
CA ALA A 29 -14.68 7.25 -1.38
C ALA A 29 -14.13 5.85 -1.04
N GLY A 30 -13.13 5.74 -0.16
CA GLY A 30 -12.52 4.47 0.22
C GLY A 30 -11.66 3.83 -0.88
N LYS A 31 -11.26 4.58 -1.91
CA LYS A 31 -10.43 4.02 -2.99
C LYS A 31 -9.06 3.67 -2.44
N ARG A 32 -8.64 2.43 -2.66
CA ARG A 32 -7.30 1.99 -2.31
C ARG A 32 -6.26 2.65 -3.23
N PHE A 33 -5.21 3.20 -2.63
CA PHE A 33 -4.05 3.75 -3.33
C PHE A 33 -2.84 2.82 -3.24
N GLY A 34 -1.88 3.03 -4.14
CA GLY A 34 -0.62 2.30 -4.17
C GLY A 34 -0.71 0.92 -4.84
N ARG A 35 0.40 0.18 -4.76
CA ARG A 35 0.51 -1.15 -5.36
C ARG A 35 -0.45 -2.14 -4.67
N PRO A 36 -1.20 -2.96 -5.41
CA PRO A 36 -1.96 -4.07 -4.84
C PRO A 36 -1.05 -5.02 -4.03
N PRO A 37 -1.59 -5.70 -3.01
CA PRO A 37 -0.80 -6.59 -2.18
C PRO A 37 -0.50 -7.85 -3.00
N ALA A 38 0.65 -8.48 -2.74
CA ALA A 38 1.00 -9.72 -3.44
C ALA A 38 0.07 -10.90 -3.09
N LEU A 39 -0.59 -10.85 -1.92
CA LEU A 39 -1.51 -11.86 -1.44
C LEU A 39 -2.86 -11.22 -1.12
N ASN A 40 -3.94 -11.92 -1.45
CA ASN A 40 -5.28 -11.57 -0.99
C ASN A 40 -5.48 -11.92 0.50
N GLN A 41 -6.63 -11.57 1.08
CA GLN A 41 -6.88 -11.77 2.51
C GLN A 41 -6.90 -13.26 2.91
N GLU A 42 -7.51 -14.12 2.10
CA GLU A 42 -7.57 -15.56 2.32
C GLU A 42 -6.19 -16.22 2.28
N GLN A 43 -5.37 -15.85 1.28
CA GLN A 43 -3.99 -16.31 1.13
C GLN A 43 -3.11 -15.84 2.29
N ARG A 44 -3.32 -14.62 2.78
CA ARG A 44 -2.63 -14.12 3.97
C ARG A 44 -2.96 -14.98 5.19
N GLN A 45 -4.24 -15.30 5.39
CA GLN A 45 -4.69 -16.11 6.51
C GLN A 45 -4.14 -17.55 6.42
N ALA A 46 -4.21 -18.18 5.24
CA ALA A 46 -3.64 -19.50 5.00
C ALA A 46 -2.12 -19.53 5.25
N ALA A 47 -1.38 -18.52 4.76
CA ALA A 47 0.05 -18.39 5.01
C ALA A 47 0.38 -18.21 6.50
N LEU A 48 -0.44 -17.45 7.24
CA LEU A 48 -0.29 -17.29 8.70
C LEU A 48 -0.55 -18.59 9.46
N GLU A 49 -1.54 -19.37 9.05
CA GLU A 49 -1.84 -20.68 9.64
C GLU A 49 -0.70 -21.67 9.39
N GLN A 50 -0.17 -21.74 8.16
CA GLN A 50 1.00 -22.55 7.85
C GLN A 50 2.24 -22.12 8.66
N LEU A 51 2.44 -20.81 8.85
CA LEU A 51 3.51 -20.29 9.70
C LEU A 51 3.34 -20.72 11.17
N LYS A 52 2.11 -20.70 11.70
CA LYS A 52 1.79 -21.16 13.06
C LYS A 52 2.00 -22.67 13.22
N ALA A 53 1.73 -23.44 12.17
CA ALA A 53 2.01 -24.87 12.11
C ALA A 53 3.51 -25.21 11.99
N GLY A 54 4.40 -24.21 11.92
CA GLY A 54 5.84 -24.40 11.87
C GLY A 54 6.40 -24.63 10.46
N ALA A 55 5.62 -24.40 9.40
CA ALA A 55 6.11 -24.54 8.03
C ALA A 55 7.22 -23.51 7.72
N SER A 56 8.16 -23.90 6.86
CA SER A 56 9.28 -23.02 6.51
C SER A 56 8.82 -21.84 5.65
N ILE A 57 9.34 -20.64 5.96
CA ILE A 57 9.04 -19.40 5.20
C ILE A 57 9.32 -19.58 3.70
N SER A 58 10.39 -20.30 3.35
CA SER A 58 10.77 -20.57 1.96
C SER A 58 9.78 -21.48 1.24
N ALA A 59 9.20 -22.46 1.93
CA ALA A 59 8.19 -23.35 1.35
C ALA A 59 6.89 -22.58 1.06
N ILE A 60 6.40 -21.83 2.05
CA ILE A 60 5.20 -20.99 1.93
C ILE A 60 5.38 -19.96 0.81
N ALA A 61 6.55 -19.32 0.73
CA ALA A 61 6.84 -18.35 -0.32
C ALA A 61 6.76 -18.97 -1.74
N ARG A 62 7.26 -20.19 -1.92
CA ARG A 62 7.17 -20.92 -3.19
C ARG A 62 5.74 -21.31 -3.53
N GLU A 63 4.99 -21.81 -2.55
CA GLU A 63 3.58 -22.20 -2.70
C GLU A 63 2.73 -21.03 -3.21
N PHE A 64 2.89 -19.85 -2.60
CA PHE A 64 2.15 -18.65 -3.00
C PHE A 64 2.84 -17.82 -4.10
N GLY A 65 3.89 -18.33 -4.74
CA GLY A 65 4.57 -17.65 -5.85
C GLY A 65 5.15 -16.28 -5.50
N THR A 66 5.58 -16.10 -4.26
CA THR A 66 5.94 -14.81 -3.67
C THR A 66 7.36 -14.83 -3.06
N SER A 67 7.87 -13.66 -2.72
CA SER A 67 9.19 -13.57 -2.09
C SER A 67 9.14 -13.99 -0.62
N ARG A 68 10.25 -14.51 -0.09
CA ARG A 68 10.40 -14.78 1.36
C ARG A 68 10.09 -13.54 2.20
N GLN A 69 10.46 -12.36 1.72
CA GLN A 69 10.19 -11.10 2.40
C GLN A 69 8.68 -10.82 2.54
N THR A 70 7.88 -11.18 1.53
CA THR A 70 6.42 -11.03 1.61
C THR A 70 5.85 -11.86 2.75
N ILE A 71 6.28 -13.12 2.88
CA ILE A 71 5.84 -14.02 3.96
C ILE A 71 6.35 -13.54 5.32
N MET A 72 7.60 -13.05 5.41
CA MET A 72 8.15 -12.49 6.64
C MET A 72 7.38 -11.27 7.14
N ARG A 73 6.94 -10.37 6.23
CA ARG A 73 6.14 -9.19 6.60
C ARG A 73 4.81 -9.53 7.24
N LEU A 74 4.22 -10.69 6.92
CA LEU A 74 2.98 -11.14 7.57
C LEU A 74 3.13 -11.29 9.09
N ARG A 75 4.33 -11.56 9.60
CA ARG A 75 4.60 -11.61 11.05
C ARG A 75 4.56 -10.23 11.71
N GLY A 76 4.95 -9.18 10.97
CA GLY A 76 4.92 -7.79 11.47
C GLY A 76 3.53 -7.17 11.40
N ASP A 77 2.77 -7.48 10.34
CA ASP A 77 1.39 -6.97 10.16
C ASP A 77 0.42 -7.48 11.25
N ALA A 78 0.72 -8.61 11.91
CA ALA A 78 -0.09 -9.14 13.02
C ALA A 78 -0.05 -8.29 14.31
N VAL A 79 0.84 -7.29 14.37
CA VAL A 79 1.08 -6.44 15.57
C VAL A 79 0.60 -4.99 15.37
N SER A 80 -0.12 -4.67 14.30
CA SER A 80 -0.69 -3.33 14.10
C SER A 80 -2.23 -3.36 14.05
N PRO A 81 -2.90 -3.46 15.22
CA PRO A 81 -4.28 -3.03 15.31
C PRO A 81 -4.30 -1.50 15.22
N GLU A 82 -5.07 -0.99 14.27
CA GLU A 82 -5.67 0.35 14.26
C GLU A 82 -4.70 1.55 14.20
N LEU A 83 -4.62 2.19 13.03
CA LEU A 83 -4.50 3.65 12.99
C LEU A 83 -5.92 4.22 12.99
N PRO A 84 -6.39 4.89 14.05
CA PRO A 84 -7.51 5.81 13.96
C PRO A 84 -7.09 7.09 13.22
N ASP A 85 -7.99 7.56 12.35
CA ASP A 85 -8.06 8.80 11.54
C ASP A 85 -6.80 9.68 11.34
#